data_AF-A0A6A6F460-F1
#
_entry.id   AF-A0A6A6F460-F1
#
_cell.length_a   1.000
_cell.length_b   1.000
_cell.length_c   1.000
_cell.angle_alpha   90.00
_cell.angle_beta   90.00
_cell.angle_gamma   90.00
#
_symmetry.space_group_name_H-M   'P 1'
#
loop_
_entity.id
_entity.type
_entity.pdbx_description
1 polymer ?
#
loop_
_entity_poly.entity_id
_entity_poly.type
_entity_poly.pdbx_seq_one_letter_code
_entity_poly.pdbx_strand_id
1 'polypeptide(L)'
;MAEDNQQQASKSKNVLGQPLSWFAQGEGYHKDGYCHHSPADDKQPRGNYSVAATLTHSFLQSEYGDDKPYKGHSAGQKMCLSAHDFKSAVREMGPDTGPKVDLSATDERALEVVSLDLLKNYAAKGGSRGQHKGGEGGQGSARQGGGAQGGKVKESGQIGGDMGQGSRDKSQNVKTDAKPEGSGGQKG
;
A
#
# COMPACT_ATOMS: atom_id res chain seq x y z
N MET A 1 32.61 -6.51 -9.89
CA MET A 1 31.46 -6.92 -9.05
C MET A 1 30.21 -6.12 -9.40
N ALA A 2 30.29 -4.79 -9.49
CA ALA A 2 29.14 -3.96 -9.91
C ALA A 2 28.66 -4.25 -11.35
N GLU A 3 29.59 -4.53 -12.28
CA GLU A 3 29.26 -4.86 -13.68
C GLU A 3 28.50 -6.19 -13.80
N ASP A 4 28.91 -7.24 -13.06
CA ASP A 4 28.22 -8.53 -13.05
C ASP A 4 26.78 -8.39 -12.54
N ASN A 5 26.58 -7.53 -11.55
CA ASN A 5 25.26 -7.31 -10.98
C ASN A 5 24.31 -6.57 -11.92
N GLN A 6 24.79 -5.54 -12.61
CA GLN A 6 24.02 -4.89 -13.68
C GLN A 6 23.70 -5.87 -14.83
N GLN A 7 24.60 -6.81 -15.11
CA GLN A 7 24.37 -7.86 -16.09
C GLN A 7 23.25 -8.84 -15.67
N GLN A 8 23.10 -9.08 -14.36
CA GLN A 8 21.99 -9.89 -13.83
C GLN A 8 20.68 -9.10 -13.89
N ALA A 9 20.66 -7.85 -13.43
CA ALA A 9 19.48 -6.99 -13.49
C ALA A 9 18.95 -6.80 -14.93
N SER A 10 19.83 -6.65 -15.92
CA SER A 10 19.45 -6.53 -17.33
C SER A 10 18.93 -7.82 -17.97
N LYS A 11 19.16 -8.98 -17.34
CA LYS A 11 18.62 -10.29 -17.76
C LYS A 11 17.35 -10.69 -17.00
N SER A 12 17.11 -10.09 -15.83
CA SER A 12 15.90 -10.31 -15.04
C SER A 12 14.66 -9.76 -15.72
N LYS A 13 13.53 -10.45 -15.50
CA LYS A 13 12.22 -9.96 -15.91
C LYS A 13 11.44 -9.52 -14.68
N ASN A 14 10.55 -8.58 -14.91
CA ASN A 14 9.55 -8.20 -13.93
C ASN A 14 8.37 -9.17 -13.92
N VAL A 15 7.46 -9.00 -12.95
CA VAL A 15 6.23 -9.80 -12.80
C VAL A 15 5.25 -9.70 -13.98
N LEU A 16 5.49 -8.79 -14.93
CA LEU A 16 4.73 -8.65 -16.19
C LEU A 16 5.42 -9.35 -17.36
N GLY A 17 6.54 -10.03 -17.13
CA GLY A 17 7.35 -10.72 -18.15
C GLY A 17 8.16 -9.77 -19.05
N GLN A 18 8.28 -8.49 -18.68
CA GLN A 18 9.08 -7.48 -19.38
C GLN A 18 10.46 -7.33 -18.71
N PRO A 19 11.46 -6.69 -19.33
CA PRO A 19 12.73 -6.41 -18.67
C PRO A 19 12.55 -5.64 -17.35
N LEU A 20 13.31 -6.02 -16.33
CA LEU A 20 13.23 -5.40 -15.00
C LEU A 20 13.63 -3.92 -15.07
N SER A 21 12.77 -3.04 -14.57
CA SER A 21 13.01 -1.60 -14.57
C SER A 21 13.82 -1.16 -13.35
N TRP A 22 14.60 -0.09 -13.52
CA TRP A 22 15.32 0.55 -12.43
C TRP A 22 14.33 1.16 -11.42
N PHE A 23 14.59 0.99 -10.12
CA PHE A 23 13.65 1.36 -9.06
C PHE A 23 14.04 2.65 -8.31
N ALA A 24 15.19 2.62 -7.64
CA ALA A 24 15.66 3.68 -6.76
C ALA A 24 17.16 3.53 -6.45
N GLN A 25 17.87 4.64 -6.22
CA GLN A 25 19.30 4.61 -5.92
C GLN A 25 19.58 3.96 -4.56
N GLY A 26 20.53 3.02 -4.51
CA GLY A 26 20.94 2.36 -3.26
C GLY A 26 19.95 1.32 -2.74
N GLU A 27 18.93 0.99 -3.53
CA GLU A 27 18.00 -0.11 -3.25
C GLU A 27 18.45 -1.43 -3.87
N GLY A 28 17.80 -2.53 -3.47
CA GLY A 28 18.15 -3.89 -3.87
C GLY A 28 19.20 -4.52 -2.95
N TYR A 29 19.27 -5.86 -2.98
CA TYR A 29 20.25 -6.63 -2.21
C TYR A 29 21.68 -6.20 -2.51
N HIS A 30 21.96 -5.91 -3.78
CA HIS A 30 23.27 -5.50 -4.28
C HIS A 30 23.51 -3.99 -4.31
N LYS A 31 22.54 -3.18 -3.88
CA LYS A 31 22.62 -1.71 -3.84
C LYS A 31 22.85 -1.04 -5.22
N ASP A 32 22.43 -1.71 -6.28
CA ASP A 32 22.51 -1.24 -7.67
C ASP A 32 21.24 -0.53 -8.16
N GLY A 33 20.18 -0.56 -7.35
CA GLY A 33 18.91 0.10 -7.58
C GLY A 33 17.87 -0.72 -8.34
N TYR A 34 18.08 -2.02 -8.47
CA TYR A 34 17.11 -2.97 -9.03
C TYR A 34 16.66 -3.96 -7.94
N CYS A 35 15.37 -4.30 -7.90
CA CYS A 35 14.87 -5.33 -6.99
C CYS A 35 14.99 -6.73 -7.62
N HIS A 36 16.14 -7.04 -8.20
CA HIS A 36 16.39 -8.36 -8.78
C HIS A 36 16.74 -9.37 -7.69
N HIS A 37 16.35 -10.61 -7.89
CA HIS A 37 16.68 -11.69 -6.97
C HIS A 37 18.18 -12.02 -7.00
N SER A 38 18.72 -12.43 -5.85
CA SER A 38 20.09 -12.89 -5.69
C SER A 38 20.10 -14.25 -4.98
N PRO A 39 20.86 -15.26 -5.44
CA PRO A 39 20.97 -16.55 -4.74
C PRO A 39 21.53 -16.44 -3.31
N ALA A 40 22.24 -15.37 -3.00
CA ALA A 40 22.74 -15.11 -1.64
C ALA A 40 21.60 -14.68 -0.69
N ASP A 41 20.53 -14.14 -1.26
CA ASP A 41 19.35 -13.68 -0.53
C ASP A 41 18.52 -14.84 0.04
N ASP A 42 18.48 -15.98 -0.66
CA ASP A 42 17.80 -17.21 -0.19
C ASP A 42 18.35 -17.74 1.13
N LYS A 43 19.57 -17.32 1.52
CA LYS A 43 20.20 -17.71 2.78
C LYS A 43 19.73 -16.85 3.96
N GLN A 44 19.08 -15.72 3.69
CA GLN A 44 18.52 -14.87 4.75
C GLN A 44 17.17 -15.43 5.20
N PRO A 45 16.82 -15.32 6.50
CA PRO A 45 15.56 -15.83 7.03
C PRO A 45 14.32 -15.19 6.39
N ARG A 46 14.48 -14.01 5.78
CA ARG A 46 13.44 -13.26 5.06
C ARG A 46 13.75 -13.11 3.57
N GLY A 47 14.51 -14.04 2.97
CA GLY A 47 14.94 -13.93 1.57
C GLY A 47 13.81 -13.63 0.57
N ASN A 48 14.19 -13.40 -0.68
CA ASN A 48 13.36 -12.92 -1.77
C ASN A 48 12.98 -11.42 -1.68
N TYR A 49 13.97 -10.51 -1.60
CA TYR A 49 13.77 -9.05 -1.70
C TYR A 49 13.49 -8.57 -3.14
N SER A 50 12.52 -9.19 -3.80
CA SER A 50 12.13 -8.93 -5.19
C SER A 50 11.02 -7.90 -5.34
N VAL A 51 10.33 -7.52 -4.25
CA VAL A 51 9.15 -6.63 -4.30
C VAL A 51 9.57 -5.16 -4.22
N ALA A 52 9.44 -4.44 -5.33
CA ALA A 52 9.70 -3.00 -5.38
C ALA A 52 8.51 -2.23 -4.79
N ALA A 53 8.67 -1.64 -3.60
CA ALA A 53 7.57 -1.01 -2.90
C ALA A 53 7.92 0.38 -2.33
N THR A 54 6.93 1.26 -2.33
CA THR A 54 6.97 2.53 -1.61
C THR A 54 6.24 2.38 -0.30
N LEU A 55 6.94 2.66 0.81
CA LEU A 55 6.43 2.48 2.15
C LEU A 55 5.33 3.49 2.46
N THR A 56 4.23 3.02 3.04
CA THR A 56 3.17 3.88 3.58
C THR A 56 3.33 4.03 5.08
N HIS A 57 2.70 5.06 5.64
CA HIS A 57 2.71 5.26 7.09
C HIS A 57 2.10 4.06 7.83
N SER A 58 0.96 3.56 7.34
CA SER A 58 0.26 2.42 7.93
C SER A 58 1.06 1.13 7.84
N PHE A 59 1.78 0.88 6.73
CA PHE A 59 2.68 -0.27 6.63
C PHE A 59 3.80 -0.19 7.66
N LEU A 60 4.45 0.97 7.80
CA LEU A 60 5.51 1.15 8.79
C LEU A 60 5.00 0.96 10.23
N GLN A 61 3.79 1.44 10.51
CA GLN A 61 3.16 1.26 11.81
C GLN A 61 2.81 -0.22 12.08
N SER A 62 2.36 -0.96 11.06
CA SER A 62 2.09 -2.40 11.16
C SER A 62 3.36 -3.20 11.44
N GLU A 63 4.48 -2.83 10.80
CA GLU A 63 5.74 -3.58 10.89
C GLU A 63 6.58 -3.22 12.12
N TYR A 64 6.52 -1.95 12.56
CA TYR A 64 7.40 -1.41 13.59
C TYR A 64 6.67 -0.83 14.82
N GLY A 65 5.34 -0.78 14.81
CA GLY A 65 4.52 -0.17 15.87
C GLY A 65 4.31 1.34 15.70
N ASP A 66 3.66 1.97 16.68
CA ASP A 66 3.31 3.40 16.67
C ASP A 66 4.51 4.35 16.89
N ASP A 67 5.60 3.86 17.47
CA ASP A 67 6.74 4.67 17.88
C ASP A 67 7.68 5.00 16.71
N LYS A 68 7.98 6.29 16.56
CA LYS A 68 8.97 6.79 15.60
C LYS A 68 10.32 6.96 16.32
N PRO A 69 11.46 6.67 15.67
CA PRO A 69 11.62 6.36 14.24
C PRO A 69 11.44 4.88 13.89
N TYR A 70 10.86 4.58 12.73
CA TYR A 70 10.62 3.23 12.19
C TYR A 70 11.91 2.53 11.74
N LYS A 71 12.86 2.29 12.65
CA LYS A 71 14.21 1.78 12.36
C LYS A 71 14.97 2.54 11.26
N GLY A 72 14.70 3.85 11.15
CA GLY A 72 15.29 4.71 10.12
C GLY A 72 14.52 4.78 8.80
N HIS A 73 13.39 4.07 8.68
CA HIS A 73 12.52 4.16 7.51
C HIS A 73 11.48 5.28 7.65
N SER A 74 11.09 5.84 6.51
CA SER A 74 10.07 6.90 6.42
C SER A 74 8.99 6.57 5.41
N ALA A 75 7.77 7.07 5.64
CA ALA A 75 6.70 6.96 4.64
C ALA A 75 7.12 7.69 3.36
N GLY A 76 6.81 7.11 2.20
CA GLY A 76 7.26 7.57 0.89
C GLY A 76 8.65 7.07 0.48
N GLN A 77 9.39 6.41 1.39
CA GLN A 77 10.66 5.77 1.02
C GLN A 77 10.40 4.58 0.09
N LYS A 78 11.18 4.50 -0.98
CA LYS A 78 11.23 3.35 -1.87
C LYS A 78 12.18 2.31 -1.28
N MET A 79 11.74 1.06 -1.20
CA MET A 79 12.61 -0.05 -0.82
C MET A 79 12.23 -1.37 -1.49
N CYS A 80 13.22 -2.25 -1.67
CA CYS A 80 12.95 -3.63 -2.07
C CYS A 80 12.58 -4.45 -0.83
N LEU A 81 11.34 -4.93 -0.77
CA LEU A 81 10.79 -5.72 0.32
C LEU A 81 10.90 -7.22 0.02
N SER A 82 11.02 -8.01 1.08
CA SER A 82 10.85 -9.47 0.99
C SER A 82 9.42 -9.78 0.55
N ALA A 83 9.27 -10.71 -0.40
CA ALA A 83 7.96 -11.17 -0.83
C ALA A 83 7.16 -11.80 0.33
N HIS A 84 7.84 -12.39 1.32
CA HIS A 84 7.21 -12.96 2.52
C HIS A 84 6.68 -11.89 3.47
N ASP A 85 7.49 -10.86 3.76
CA ASP A 85 7.09 -9.74 4.61
C ASP A 85 5.94 -8.97 3.95
N PHE A 86 6.06 -8.67 2.65
CA PHE A 86 4.98 -8.03 1.89
C PHE A 86 3.68 -8.83 2.01
N LYS A 87 3.71 -10.14 1.75
CA LYS A 87 2.51 -11.00 1.85
C LYS A 87 1.87 -10.96 3.23
N SER A 88 2.68 -11.00 4.27
CA SER A 88 2.21 -11.01 5.65
C SER A 88 1.57 -9.67 6.01
N ALA A 89 2.22 -8.57 5.66
CA ALA A 89 1.74 -7.22 5.93
C ALA A 89 0.44 -6.91 5.16
N VAL A 90 0.34 -7.28 3.88
CA VAL A 90 -0.85 -7.00 3.06
C VAL A 90 -2.04 -7.93 3.33
N ARG A 91 -1.86 -9.01 4.10
CA ARG A 91 -2.97 -9.90 4.48
C ARG A 91 -3.93 -9.24 5.47
N GLU A 92 -3.38 -8.45 6.40
CA GLU A 92 -4.15 -7.76 7.44
C GLU A 92 -4.54 -6.33 7.03
N MET A 93 -3.94 -5.81 5.95
CA MET A 93 -4.17 -4.46 5.45
C MET A 93 -5.02 -4.44 4.17
N GLY A 94 -5.62 -3.28 3.88
CA GLY A 94 -6.25 -3.02 2.60
C GLY A 94 -5.28 -2.44 1.56
N PRO A 95 -5.61 -2.51 0.25
CA PRO A 95 -4.81 -1.94 -0.84
C PRO A 95 -4.54 -0.43 -0.68
N ASP A 96 -5.43 0.29 0.01
CA ASP A 96 -5.29 1.72 0.27
C ASP A 96 -4.24 2.02 1.34
N THR A 97 -4.12 1.17 2.37
CA THR A 97 -3.24 1.38 3.53
C THR A 97 -1.88 0.72 3.39
N GLY A 98 -1.79 -0.40 2.67
CA GLY A 98 -0.53 -1.11 2.48
C GLY A 98 0.46 -0.42 1.53
N PRO A 99 1.67 -1.00 1.39
CA PRO A 99 2.76 -0.42 0.61
C PRO A 99 2.40 -0.40 -0.88
N LYS A 100 2.87 0.61 -1.61
CA LYS A 100 2.56 0.80 -3.03
C LYS A 100 3.61 0.13 -3.90
N VAL A 101 3.22 -0.89 -4.67
CA VAL A 101 4.12 -1.72 -5.45
C VAL A 101 4.35 -1.13 -6.85
N ASP A 102 5.59 -1.16 -7.32
CA ASP A 102 5.93 -0.90 -8.72
C ASP A 102 6.10 -2.25 -9.46
N LEU A 103 5.08 -2.61 -10.25
CA LEU A 103 5.07 -3.87 -11.01
C LEU A 103 6.19 -3.94 -12.05
N SER A 104 6.64 -2.80 -12.58
CA SER A 104 7.68 -2.77 -13.61
C SER A 104 9.09 -3.03 -13.04
N ALA A 105 9.26 -2.71 -11.76
CA ALA A 105 10.52 -2.85 -11.01
C ALA A 105 10.51 -4.04 -10.02
N THR A 106 9.41 -4.80 -9.94
CA THR A 106 9.30 -6.02 -9.11
C THR A 106 9.70 -7.23 -9.93
N ASP A 107 10.68 -8.01 -9.46
CA ASP A 107 11.22 -9.19 -10.17
C ASP A 107 10.23 -10.37 -10.18
N GLU A 108 10.28 -11.18 -11.23
CA GLU A 108 9.40 -12.33 -11.43
C GLU A 108 9.45 -13.35 -10.28
N ARG A 109 10.56 -13.44 -9.54
CA ARG A 109 10.72 -14.29 -8.36
C ARG A 109 9.76 -13.94 -7.22
N ALA A 110 9.19 -12.73 -7.20
CA ALA A 110 8.12 -12.39 -6.27
C ALA A 110 6.91 -13.34 -6.44
N LEU A 111 6.65 -13.80 -7.68
CA LEU A 111 5.50 -14.64 -8.02
C LEU A 111 5.53 -16.03 -7.37
N GLU A 112 6.68 -16.46 -6.85
CA GLU A 112 6.80 -17.71 -6.09
C GLU A 112 6.10 -17.64 -4.73
N VAL A 113 5.94 -16.44 -4.17
CA VAL A 113 5.39 -16.21 -2.83
C VAL A 113 4.05 -15.48 -2.88
N VAL A 114 3.92 -14.50 -3.79
CA VAL A 114 2.76 -13.60 -3.91
C VAL A 114 2.16 -13.66 -5.30
N SER A 115 0.82 -13.67 -5.40
CA SER A 115 0.17 -13.73 -6.71
C SER A 115 0.25 -12.39 -7.46
N LEU A 116 0.25 -12.46 -8.79
CA LEU A 116 0.23 -11.28 -9.64
C LEU A 116 -1.01 -10.39 -9.35
N ASP A 117 -2.18 -10.99 -9.11
CA ASP A 117 -3.40 -10.24 -8.77
C ASP A 117 -3.26 -9.47 -7.47
N LEU A 118 -2.61 -10.06 -6.47
CA LEU A 118 -2.32 -9.37 -5.21
C LEU A 118 -1.39 -8.18 -5.46
N LEU A 119 -0.29 -8.38 -6.20
CA LEU A 119 0.62 -7.30 -6.55
C LEU A 119 -0.09 -6.17 -7.32
N LYS A 120 -1.01 -6.51 -8.24
CA LYS A 120 -1.82 -5.53 -8.99
C LYS A 120 -2.76 -4.73 -8.10
N ASN A 121 -3.34 -5.34 -7.06
CA ASN A 121 -4.20 -4.63 -6.11
C ASN A 121 -3.44 -3.57 -5.31
N TYR A 122 -2.15 -3.82 -5.04
CA TYR A 122 -1.26 -2.90 -4.34
C TYR A 122 -0.41 -2.06 -5.27
N ALA A 123 -0.58 -2.19 -6.59
CA ALA A 123 0.19 -1.44 -7.55
C ALA A 123 -0.03 0.07 -7.33
N ALA A 124 1.05 0.83 -7.36
CA ALA A 124 0.97 2.27 -7.43
C ALA A 124 0.15 2.61 -8.68
N LYS A 125 -1.11 3.04 -8.50
CA LYS A 125 -1.92 3.61 -9.58
C LYS A 125 -1.03 4.64 -10.26
N GLY A 126 -0.67 4.35 -11.52
CA GLY A 126 0.53 4.87 -12.16
C GLY A 126 0.80 6.32 -11.82
N GLY A 127 2.00 6.57 -11.28
CA GLY A 127 2.61 7.88 -11.29
C GLY A 127 2.88 8.30 -12.73
N SER A 128 1.83 8.69 -13.45
CA SER A 128 1.98 9.52 -14.62
C SER A 128 2.41 10.90 -14.11
N ARG A 129 3.59 11.32 -14.54
CA ARG A 129 4.11 12.67 -14.30
C ARG A 129 3.03 13.70 -14.68
N GLY A 130 2.79 14.67 -13.79
CA GLY A 130 2.25 15.97 -14.15
C GLY A 130 0.72 16.12 -14.15
N GLN A 131 0.19 16.61 -13.03
CA GLN A 131 -1.01 17.44 -13.01
C GLN A 131 -0.78 18.62 -12.06
N HIS A 132 0.20 19.46 -12.41
CA HIS A 132 0.10 20.87 -12.09
C HIS A 132 -0.81 21.50 -13.16
N LYS A 133 -2.06 21.69 -12.73
CA LYS A 133 -3.09 22.49 -13.38
C LYS A 133 -2.49 23.83 -13.80
N GLY A 134 -2.70 24.22 -15.07
CA GLY A 134 -2.09 25.39 -15.70
C GLY A 134 -2.20 26.67 -14.87
N GLY A 135 -1.05 27.26 -14.57
CA GLY A 135 -0.91 28.66 -14.21
C GLY A 135 -0.70 29.46 -15.50
N GLU A 136 -1.77 30.08 -15.96
CA GLU A 136 -1.82 30.95 -17.13
C GLU A 136 -0.93 32.19 -16.90
N GLY A 137 0.16 32.29 -17.66
CA GLY A 137 0.97 33.50 -17.80
C GLY A 137 0.79 34.01 -19.23
N GLY A 138 -0.02 35.05 -19.39
CA GLY A 138 -0.28 35.70 -20.68
C GLY A 138 -0.61 37.17 -20.48
N GLN A 139 0.32 38.01 -20.91
CA GLN A 139 0.35 39.45 -20.71
C GLN A 139 -0.71 40.18 -21.56
N GLY A 140 -1.37 41.15 -20.94
CA GLY A 140 -1.83 42.42 -21.50
C GLY A 140 -2.53 42.47 -22.87
N SER A 141 -3.82 42.84 -22.84
CA SER A 141 -4.31 44.02 -23.59
C SER A 141 -5.70 44.46 -23.18
N ALA A 142 -5.77 45.72 -22.76
CA ALA A 142 -6.79 46.70 -23.14
C ALA A 142 -8.30 46.50 -22.80
N ARG A 143 -8.76 47.41 -21.92
CA ARG A 143 -9.88 48.36 -22.15
C ARG A 143 -11.34 47.88 -22.00
N GLN A 144 -11.95 48.43 -20.93
CA GLN A 144 -13.13 49.31 -20.98
C GLN A 144 -14.54 48.69 -20.80
N GLY A 145 -15.20 49.11 -19.71
CA GLY A 145 -16.61 49.54 -19.74
C GLY A 145 -17.65 48.72 -18.97
N GLY A 146 -18.01 49.19 -17.76
CA GLY A 146 -19.39 49.55 -17.38
C GLY A 146 -20.47 48.49 -17.08
N GLY A 147 -20.98 48.50 -15.84
CA GLY A 147 -22.41 48.76 -15.60
C GLY A 147 -23.34 47.64 -15.09
N ALA A 148 -24.03 47.94 -13.97
CA ALA A 148 -25.36 47.50 -13.50
C ALA A 148 -25.55 46.02 -13.04
N GLN A 149 -25.81 45.73 -11.76
CA GLN A 149 -27.04 45.91 -10.94
C GLN A 149 -28.20 44.92 -11.23
N GLY A 150 -28.70 44.29 -10.15
CA GLY A 150 -29.96 43.52 -10.05
C GLY A 150 -29.75 42.01 -10.20
N GLY A 151 -30.04 41.12 -9.25
CA GLY A 151 -31.10 41.12 -8.24
C GLY A 151 -32.20 40.13 -8.67
N LYS A 152 -32.27 38.95 -8.05
CA LYS A 152 -33.51 38.24 -7.68
C LYS A 152 -33.24 36.92 -6.96
N VAL A 153 -33.73 36.90 -5.72
CA VAL A 153 -34.07 35.73 -4.90
C VAL A 153 -35.40 35.12 -5.39
N LYS A 154 -35.60 33.80 -5.17
CA LYS A 154 -36.86 33.03 -5.00
C LYS A 154 -36.49 31.53 -5.05
N GLU A 155 -36.43 30.82 -3.93
CA GLU A 155 -37.52 30.18 -3.16
C GLU A 155 -38.14 28.95 -3.84
N SER A 156 -37.95 27.78 -3.22
CA SER A 156 -38.81 26.56 -3.20
C SER A 156 -37.94 25.42 -2.65
N GLY A 157 -38.36 24.56 -1.72
CA GLY A 157 -39.60 24.38 -0.99
C GLY A 157 -39.35 23.30 0.07
N GLN A 158 -40.02 23.43 1.21
CA GLN A 158 -39.98 22.48 2.33
C GLN A 158 -40.79 21.22 2.01
N ILE A 159 -40.21 20.05 2.32
CA ILE A 159 -40.89 18.84 2.77
C ILE A 159 -39.99 18.27 3.89
N GLY A 160 -40.41 17.83 5.09
CA GLY A 160 -41.72 17.50 5.61
C GLY A 160 -41.72 16.03 6.05
N GLY A 161 -41.59 15.77 7.37
CA GLY A 161 -41.78 14.48 8.04
C GLY A 161 -40.61 13.50 7.94
N ASP A 162 -40.34 12.58 8.87
CA ASP A 162 -41.16 12.03 9.94
C ASP A 162 -40.23 11.23 10.91
N MET A 163 -40.62 11.20 12.18
CA MET A 163 -39.91 10.54 13.28
C MET A 163 -40.39 9.09 13.41
N GLY A 164 -39.48 8.12 13.31
CA GLY A 164 -39.80 6.70 13.54
C GLY A 164 -38.94 6.08 14.64
N GLN A 165 -39.28 6.33 15.90
CA GLN A 165 -38.79 5.54 17.03
C GLN A 165 -39.52 4.18 17.05
N GLY A 166 -38.75 3.09 16.99
CA GLY A 166 -39.25 1.72 17.14
C GLY A 166 -38.50 0.99 18.25
N SER A 167 -39.01 1.16 19.48
CA SER A 167 -38.68 0.33 20.64
C SER A 167 -39.33 -1.05 20.54
N ARG A 168 -38.70 -2.05 21.19
CA ARG A 168 -39.19 -3.32 21.75
C ARG A 168 -38.45 -4.52 21.17
N ASP A 169 -38.20 -5.61 21.88
CA ASP A 169 -38.17 -5.98 23.31
C ASP A 169 -37.85 -7.49 23.30
N LYS A 170 -37.30 -8.01 24.40
CA LYS A 170 -37.41 -9.40 24.85
C LYS A 170 -36.69 -10.53 24.09
N SER A 171 -35.69 -11.09 24.76
CA SER A 171 -35.74 -12.39 25.47
C SER A 171 -34.33 -12.99 25.48
N GLN A 172 -33.60 -12.94 26.59
CA GLN A 172 -33.61 -13.99 27.62
C GLN A 172 -33.65 -15.41 27.03
N ASN A 173 -32.49 -16.06 26.98
CA ASN A 173 -32.45 -17.48 27.28
C ASN A 173 -31.20 -17.80 28.10
N VAL A 174 -31.44 -18.01 29.39
CA VAL A 174 -30.55 -18.69 30.32
C VAL A 174 -30.44 -20.14 29.89
N LYS A 175 -29.23 -20.69 29.86
CA LYS A 175 -29.01 -22.11 30.12
C LYS A 175 -27.65 -22.27 30.79
N THR A 176 -27.77 -22.66 32.05
CA THR A 176 -26.78 -23.24 32.94
C THR A 176 -26.20 -24.54 32.39
N ASP A 177 -25.38 -25.18 33.24
CA ASP A 177 -24.79 -26.51 33.13
C ASP A 177 -23.37 -26.50 32.52
N ALA A 178 -22.33 -27.09 33.11
CA ALA A 178 -22.04 -27.58 34.45
C ALA A 178 -20.52 -27.88 34.43
N LYS A 179 -19.83 -27.64 35.54
CA LYS A 179 -18.46 -28.13 35.82
C LYS A 179 -18.51 -29.67 35.96
N PRO A 180 -17.44 -30.43 35.69
CA PRO A 180 -16.51 -30.71 36.80
C PRO A 180 -15.04 -30.78 36.40
N GLU A 181 -14.21 -30.63 37.43
CA GLU A 181 -12.76 -30.80 37.38
C GLU A 181 -12.40 -32.28 37.41
N GLY A 182 -11.38 -32.65 36.65
CA GLY A 182 -10.69 -33.92 36.79
C GLY A 182 -9.30 -33.70 37.36
N SER A 183 -9.15 -33.96 38.66
CA SER A 183 -7.87 -34.11 39.36
C SER A 183 -7.27 -35.49 39.10
N GLY A 184 -5.95 -35.54 38.89
CA GLY A 184 -5.04 -36.47 39.57
C GLY A 184 -4.88 -37.92 39.06
N GLY A 185 -3.61 -38.33 38.87
CA GLY A 185 -3.18 -39.74 38.81
C GLY A 185 -1.78 -39.89 38.18
N GLN A 186 -0.70 -39.84 38.99
CA GLN A 186 0.20 -40.97 39.34
C GLN A 186 1.13 -41.45 38.20
N LYS A 187 2.44 -41.17 38.28
CA LYS A 187 3.50 -42.02 38.87
C LYS A 187 3.54 -43.45 38.29
N GLY A 188 4.59 -43.69 37.50
CA GLY A 188 5.14 -44.98 37.09
C GLY A 188 6.54 -44.71 36.56
#